data_AF-A0A9E6ZRE4-F1
#
_entry.id   AF-A0A9E6ZRE4-F1
#
_cell.length_a   1.000
_cell.length_b   1.000
_cell.length_c   1.000
_cell.angle_alpha   90.00
_cell.angle_beta   90.00
_cell.angle_gamma   90.00
#
_symmetry.space_group_name_H-M   'P 1'
#
loop_
_entity.id
_entity.type
_entity.pdbx_description
1 polymer ?
#
loop_
_entity_poly.entity_id
_entity_poly.type
_entity_poly.pdbx_seq_one_letter_code
_entity_poly.pdbx_strand_id
1 'polypeptide(L)'
;MTLKSTMVAALALLVSAGAACAEGQLNIYNWGDYTSPELIKKFEETHKVKVTVTDYDSNDTALAKIRAGGHGFDIVVPSANYMPIWIKEGLLLEARPDQMPNFKNVDARWVNVPWDPGRHYSVPWQWGVSGIGVNKKVYGGDINTSAIFLDPPKELIGKINVEPEMNDVLYATIKYLGGNWCTTDKALLKQVRDKLLEAKPKWLAMDYSVTEKLPSGDYAGVYYWNGAILRSRLKNPDIAFGYPKEGYPIFMDSVAVLKDAKNPENAKAFMNFIMEPENAAMISTFAKYSNGIKGSEAFFPENMKGAPELNVPPQFEKAGEFLETCAPEVSQLYARIWTDINK
;
A
#
# COMPACT_ATOMS: atom_id res chain seq x y z
N MET A 1 29.99 4.06 -73.80
CA MET A 1 28.60 4.04 -73.26
C MET A 1 28.11 2.62 -73.54
N THR A 2 27.78 1.77 -72.57
CA THR A 2 26.75 1.94 -71.54
C THR A 2 27.01 0.98 -70.35
N LEU A 3 26.53 1.38 -69.18
CA LEU A 3 26.85 0.90 -67.82
C LEU A 3 26.46 -0.56 -67.51
N LYS A 4 27.27 -1.18 -66.64
CA LYS A 4 26.99 -2.43 -65.89
C LYS A 4 25.83 -2.20 -64.90
N SER A 5 24.88 -3.14 -64.87
CA SER A 5 23.80 -3.20 -63.90
C SER A 5 24.21 -4.11 -62.73
N THR A 6 24.36 -3.55 -61.54
CA THR A 6 24.51 -4.31 -60.29
C THR A 6 23.40 -3.85 -59.36
N MET A 7 22.40 -4.71 -59.17
CA MET A 7 21.24 -4.45 -58.31
C MET A 7 21.58 -4.91 -56.88
N VAL A 8 21.74 -3.96 -55.97
CA VAL A 8 21.97 -4.22 -54.54
C VAL A 8 20.62 -4.38 -53.85
N ALA A 9 20.38 -5.55 -53.25
CA ALA A 9 19.22 -5.79 -52.39
C ALA A 9 19.43 -5.09 -51.03
N ALA A 10 18.56 -4.13 -50.71
CA ALA A 10 18.53 -3.47 -49.41
C ALA A 10 17.69 -4.32 -48.43
N LEU A 11 18.35 -4.89 -47.42
CA LEU A 11 17.70 -5.56 -46.30
C LEU A 11 17.32 -4.51 -45.25
N ALA A 12 16.03 -4.24 -45.07
CA ALA A 12 15.53 -3.37 -44.01
C ALA A 12 15.53 -4.13 -42.67
N LEU A 13 16.53 -3.86 -41.83
CA LEU A 13 16.56 -4.26 -40.43
C LEU A 13 15.64 -3.31 -39.64
N LEU A 14 14.45 -3.80 -39.28
CA LEU A 14 13.61 -3.22 -38.23
C LEU A 14 14.34 -3.36 -36.89
N VAL A 15 15.10 -2.34 -36.50
CA VAL A 15 15.63 -2.21 -35.14
C VAL A 15 14.46 -1.82 -34.25
N SER A 16 13.89 -2.79 -33.54
CA SER A 16 13.12 -2.54 -32.33
C SER A 16 14.06 -1.90 -31.31
N ALA A 17 14.00 -0.57 -31.18
CA ALA A 17 14.70 0.18 -30.16
C ALA A 17 14.08 -0.12 -28.79
N GLY A 18 14.37 -1.30 -28.23
CA GLY A 18 14.36 -1.47 -26.80
C GLY A 18 15.54 -0.69 -26.25
N ALA A 19 15.29 0.31 -25.40
CA ALA A 19 16.35 0.98 -24.67
C ALA A 19 17.14 -0.11 -23.92
N ALA A 20 18.38 -0.35 -24.34
CA ALA A 20 19.28 -1.23 -23.62
C ALA A 20 19.61 -0.53 -22.29
N CYS A 21 18.93 -0.92 -21.22
CA CYS A 21 19.37 -0.57 -19.86
C CYS A 21 20.79 -1.09 -19.70
N ALA A 22 21.72 -0.23 -19.27
CA ALA A 22 23.08 -0.65 -19.01
C ALA A 22 23.09 -1.65 -17.84
N GLU A 23 24.01 -2.61 -17.85
CA GLU A 23 24.33 -3.43 -16.67
C GLU A 23 24.47 -2.52 -15.45
N GLY A 24 23.82 -2.85 -14.33
CA GLY A 24 23.74 -1.90 -13.22
C GLY A 24 23.04 -2.42 -11.97
N GLN A 25 22.79 -1.51 -11.03
CA GLN A 25 22.12 -1.78 -9.76
C GLN A 25 20.75 -1.09 -9.73
N LEU A 26 19.87 -1.57 -8.86
CA LEU A 26 18.64 -0.89 -8.47
C LEU A 26 18.42 -1.12 -6.97
N ASN A 27 18.37 -0.04 -6.20
CA ASN A 27 18.15 -0.10 -4.76
C ASN A 27 16.74 0.37 -4.41
N ILE A 28 15.91 -0.55 -3.92
CA ILE A 28 14.51 -0.32 -3.57
C ILE A 28 14.39 -0.20 -2.06
N TYR A 29 13.71 0.85 -1.59
CA TYR A 29 13.29 1.01 -0.20
C TYR A 29 11.77 0.85 -0.12
N ASN A 30 11.27 -0.23 0.49
CA ASN A 30 9.84 -0.59 0.48
C ASN A 30 9.37 -1.12 1.84
N TRP A 31 8.08 -1.36 1.99
CA TRP A 31 7.50 -2.05 3.13
C TRP A 31 7.98 -3.51 3.21
N GLY A 32 8.12 -4.03 4.44
CA GLY A 32 8.40 -5.45 4.69
C GLY A 32 7.28 -6.38 4.21
N ASP A 33 7.63 -7.60 3.80
CA ASP A 33 6.69 -8.62 3.27
C ASP A 33 5.76 -8.12 2.15
N TYR A 34 6.27 -7.18 1.34
CA TYR A 34 5.52 -6.47 0.30
C TYR A 34 6.12 -6.59 -1.11
N THR A 35 7.37 -7.05 -1.24
CA THR A 35 8.07 -7.19 -2.53
C THR A 35 8.22 -8.66 -2.91
N SER A 36 7.62 -9.06 -4.04
CA SER A 36 7.71 -10.44 -4.54
C SER A 36 9.13 -10.81 -4.97
N PRO A 37 9.78 -11.83 -4.36
CA PRO A 37 11.10 -12.27 -4.78
C PRO A 37 11.13 -12.78 -6.23
N GLU A 38 10.03 -13.40 -6.69
CA GLU A 38 9.90 -13.89 -8.07
C GLU A 38 9.84 -12.74 -9.07
N LEU A 39 9.15 -11.65 -8.73
CA LEU A 39 9.10 -10.44 -9.56
C LEU A 39 10.50 -9.84 -9.69
N ILE A 40 11.22 -9.73 -8.56
CA ILE A 40 12.59 -9.21 -8.56
C ILE A 40 13.48 -10.05 -9.46
N LYS A 41 13.47 -11.37 -9.29
CA LYS A 41 14.23 -12.28 -10.16
C LYS A 41 13.89 -12.11 -11.64
N LYS A 42 12.59 -12.01 -11.98
CA LYS A 42 12.13 -11.78 -13.37
C LYS A 42 12.68 -10.46 -13.92
N PHE A 43 12.67 -9.39 -13.12
CA PHE A 43 13.22 -8.10 -13.51
C PHE A 43 14.74 -8.16 -13.72
N GLU A 44 15.49 -8.74 -12.78
CA GLU A 44 16.95 -8.91 -12.87
C GLU A 44 17.35 -9.67 -14.13
N GLU A 45 16.65 -10.77 -14.45
CA GLU A 45 16.92 -11.58 -15.63
C GLU A 45 16.61 -10.83 -16.94
N THR A 46 15.52 -10.05 -16.96
CA THR A 46 15.05 -9.30 -18.13
C THR A 46 15.96 -8.11 -18.44
N HIS A 47 16.35 -7.36 -17.41
CA HIS A 47 17.06 -6.09 -17.56
C HIS A 47 18.57 -6.19 -17.29
N LYS A 48 19.07 -7.35 -16.86
CA LYS A 48 20.48 -7.55 -16.46
C LYS A 48 20.93 -6.55 -15.39
N VAL A 49 20.04 -6.31 -14.43
CA VAL A 49 20.23 -5.41 -13.28
C VAL A 49 20.30 -6.27 -12.01
N LYS A 50 21.11 -5.86 -11.03
CA LYS A 50 21.07 -6.42 -9.68
C LYS A 50 20.19 -5.56 -8.78
N VAL A 51 19.18 -6.16 -8.15
CA VAL A 51 18.25 -5.46 -7.28
C VAL A 51 18.58 -5.75 -5.81
N THR A 52 18.58 -4.70 -4.99
CA THR A 52 18.62 -4.80 -3.52
C THR A 52 17.34 -4.20 -2.97
N VAL A 53 16.66 -4.93 -2.09
CA VAL A 53 15.48 -4.43 -1.38
C VAL A 53 15.86 -4.19 0.08
N THR A 54 15.49 -3.04 0.61
CA THR A 54 15.59 -2.71 2.03
C THR A 54 14.20 -2.36 2.55
N ASP A 55 13.87 -2.90 3.71
CA ASP A 55 12.54 -2.74 4.28
C ASP A 55 12.45 -1.53 5.21
N TYR A 56 11.26 -0.93 5.31
CA TYR A 56 10.84 -0.03 6.37
C TYR A 56 9.47 -0.43 6.92
N ASP A 57 9.13 0.16 8.07
CA ASP A 57 7.96 -0.17 8.87
C ASP A 57 6.92 0.94 8.97
N SER A 58 7.27 2.18 8.59
CA SER A 58 6.35 3.32 8.57
C SER A 58 6.74 4.36 7.53
N ASN A 59 5.75 5.13 7.09
CA ASN A 59 5.97 6.28 6.21
C ASN A 59 6.90 7.32 6.86
N ASP A 60 6.80 7.53 8.18
CA ASP A 60 7.66 8.46 8.92
C ASP A 60 9.11 8.00 8.95
N THR A 61 9.37 6.71 9.20
CA THR A 61 10.72 6.11 9.10
C THR A 61 11.30 6.34 7.71
N ALA A 62 10.52 6.04 6.66
CA ALA A 62 10.97 6.18 5.29
C ALA A 62 11.29 7.64 4.94
N LEU A 63 10.38 8.56 5.25
CA LEU A 63 10.53 9.99 4.97
C LEU A 63 11.70 10.61 5.73
N ALA A 64 11.88 10.27 7.01
CA ALA A 64 13.01 10.74 7.81
C ALA A 64 14.35 10.26 7.23
N LYS A 65 14.42 8.98 6.82
CA LYS A 65 15.62 8.39 6.21
C LYS A 65 16.01 9.09 4.91
N ILE A 66 15.03 9.37 4.03
CA ILE A 66 15.30 10.06 2.77
C ILE A 66 15.68 11.52 3.00
N ARG A 67 14.98 12.25 3.88
CA ARG A 67 15.32 13.64 4.23
C ARG A 67 16.74 13.82 4.75
N ALA A 68 17.25 12.82 5.49
CA ALA A 68 18.62 12.85 6.01
C ALA A 68 19.68 12.79 4.90
N GLY A 69 19.32 12.31 3.70
CA GLY A 69 20.24 12.13 2.57
C GLY A 69 21.20 10.95 2.74
N GLY A 70 22.06 10.73 1.75
CA GLY A 70 23.10 9.69 1.79
C GLY A 70 22.55 8.26 1.90
N HIS A 71 21.30 8.04 1.48
CA HIS A 71 20.58 6.78 1.67
C HIS A 71 20.91 5.70 0.63
N GLY A 72 21.34 6.08 -0.57
CA GLY A 72 21.73 5.13 -1.64
C GLY A 72 20.59 4.42 -2.36
N PHE A 73 19.33 4.65 -1.96
CA PHE A 73 18.14 4.16 -2.65
C PHE A 73 17.83 4.91 -3.94
N ASP A 74 17.22 4.20 -4.90
CA ASP A 74 16.71 4.72 -6.16
C ASP A 74 15.18 4.84 -6.16
N ILE A 75 14.50 3.90 -5.49
CA ILE A 75 13.04 3.80 -5.39
C ILE A 75 12.58 3.87 -3.93
N VAL A 76 11.44 4.52 -3.71
CA VAL A 76 10.65 4.46 -2.47
C VAL A 76 9.17 4.16 -2.79
N VAL A 77 8.40 3.62 -1.85
CA VAL A 77 7.00 3.21 -2.06
C VAL A 77 6.03 3.85 -1.03
N PRO A 78 5.92 5.19 -0.98
CA PRO A 78 5.13 5.87 0.04
C PRO A 78 3.62 5.69 -0.17
N SER A 79 2.88 5.82 0.93
CA SER A 79 1.42 5.83 0.92
C SER A 79 0.85 7.15 0.39
N ALA A 80 -0.36 7.08 -0.16
CA ALA A 80 -1.09 8.19 -0.78
C ALA A 80 -1.15 9.45 0.09
N ASN A 81 -1.38 9.32 1.39
CA ASN A 81 -1.46 10.42 2.35
C ASN A 81 -0.10 11.07 2.68
N TYR A 82 1.03 10.45 2.32
CA TYR A 82 2.36 11.02 2.45
C TYR A 82 2.89 11.57 1.13
N MET A 83 2.46 11.04 -0.02
CA MET A 83 2.95 11.45 -1.36
C MET A 83 2.99 12.98 -1.58
N PRO A 84 1.99 13.78 -1.16
CA PRO A 84 2.06 15.24 -1.31
C PRO A 84 3.24 15.88 -0.59
N ILE A 85 3.68 15.31 0.55
CA ILE A 85 4.85 15.77 1.30
C ILE A 85 6.12 15.52 0.48
N TRP A 86 6.27 14.31 -0.06
CA TRP A 86 7.40 13.93 -0.91
C TRP A 86 7.56 14.83 -2.14
N ILE A 87 6.45 15.13 -2.81
CA ILE A 87 6.41 16.02 -3.98
C ILE A 87 6.74 17.46 -3.57
N LYS A 88 6.07 17.99 -2.54
CA LYS A 88 6.25 19.37 -2.07
C LYS A 88 7.68 19.66 -1.63
N GLU A 89 8.34 18.69 -1.03
CA GLU A 89 9.73 18.81 -0.57
C GLU A 89 10.76 18.53 -1.66
N GLY A 90 10.34 18.18 -2.87
CA GLY A 90 11.23 17.94 -4.00
C GLY A 90 12.08 16.67 -3.84
N LEU A 91 11.62 15.71 -3.03
CA LEU A 91 12.34 14.46 -2.75
C LEU A 91 12.24 13.45 -3.88
N LEU A 92 11.31 13.65 -4.82
CA LEU A 92 11.04 12.74 -5.93
C LEU A 92 11.51 13.32 -7.27
N LEU A 93 12.01 12.44 -8.14
CA LEU A 93 12.18 12.72 -9.55
C LEU A 93 10.81 12.70 -10.23
N GLU A 94 10.53 13.71 -11.06
CA GLU A 94 9.37 13.71 -11.97
C GLU A 94 9.61 12.66 -13.07
N ALA A 95 9.32 11.40 -12.77
CA ALA A 95 9.66 10.24 -13.60
C ALA A 95 8.77 10.09 -14.85
N ARG A 96 7.66 10.84 -14.92
CA ARG A 96 6.68 10.83 -16.00
C ARG A 96 6.15 9.44 -16.36
N PRO A 97 5.64 8.66 -15.38
CA PRO A 97 5.04 7.38 -15.69
C PRO A 97 3.83 7.52 -16.60
N ASP A 98 3.13 8.66 -16.58
CA ASP A 98 2.05 9.00 -17.53
C ASP A 98 2.43 8.87 -19.01
N GLN A 99 3.72 8.91 -19.32
CA GLN A 99 4.26 8.79 -20.68
C GLN A 99 4.87 7.40 -20.97
N MET A 100 4.92 6.50 -19.99
CA MET A 100 5.51 5.18 -20.14
C MET A 100 4.58 4.25 -20.93
N PRO A 101 5.12 3.33 -21.76
CA PRO A 101 4.30 2.45 -22.62
C PRO A 101 3.24 1.62 -21.88
N ASN A 102 3.54 1.17 -20.65
CA ASN A 102 2.63 0.35 -19.86
C ASN A 102 1.63 1.15 -19.02
N PHE A 103 1.72 2.49 -19.02
CA PHE A 103 0.78 3.34 -18.28
C PHE A 103 -0.68 3.18 -18.75
N LYS A 104 -0.87 2.79 -20.02
CA LYS A 104 -2.18 2.41 -20.58
C LYS A 104 -2.91 1.32 -19.77
N ASN A 105 -2.18 0.54 -18.96
CA ASN A 105 -2.73 -0.52 -18.13
C ASN A 105 -3.16 -0.04 -16.74
N VAL A 106 -2.81 1.19 -16.33
CA VAL A 106 -3.29 1.75 -15.07
C VAL A 106 -4.81 1.92 -15.15
N ASP A 107 -5.55 1.40 -14.17
CA ASP A 107 -7.01 1.56 -14.10
C ASP A 107 -7.34 3.06 -14.08
N ALA A 108 -8.34 3.46 -14.86
CA ALA A 108 -8.73 4.87 -15.02
C ALA A 108 -9.00 5.59 -13.69
N ARG A 109 -9.48 4.87 -12.67
CA ARG A 109 -9.70 5.41 -11.31
C ARG A 109 -8.41 5.81 -10.61
N TRP A 110 -7.26 5.26 -11.03
CA TRP A 110 -5.95 5.51 -10.45
C TRP A 110 -5.06 6.43 -11.29
N VAL A 111 -5.54 6.92 -12.44
CA VAL A 111 -4.78 7.80 -13.34
C VAL A 111 -4.72 9.24 -12.83
N ASN A 112 -5.82 9.80 -12.32
CA ASN A 112 -5.85 11.18 -11.81
C ASN A 112 -6.24 11.19 -10.34
N VAL A 113 -5.25 10.98 -9.48
CA VAL A 113 -5.42 10.89 -8.03
C VAL A 113 -5.01 12.20 -7.36
N PRO A 114 -5.65 12.61 -6.25
CA PRO A 114 -5.40 13.92 -5.64
C PRO A 114 -3.97 14.07 -5.08
N TRP A 115 -3.30 12.97 -4.76
CA TRP A 115 -1.94 12.98 -4.19
C TRP A 115 -0.81 13.02 -5.24
N ASP A 116 -1.12 12.76 -6.51
CA ASP A 116 -0.21 12.89 -7.66
C ASP A 116 -1.07 13.15 -8.93
N PRO A 117 -1.60 14.37 -9.09
CA PRO A 117 -2.49 14.69 -10.22
C PRO A 117 -1.79 14.45 -11.56
N GLY A 118 -2.43 13.67 -12.42
CA GLY A 118 -1.87 13.27 -13.71
C GLY A 118 -0.75 12.23 -13.65
N ARG A 119 -0.40 11.68 -12.47
CA ARG A 119 0.63 10.64 -12.26
C ARG A 119 1.98 11.02 -12.88
N HIS A 120 2.56 12.14 -12.45
CA HIS A 120 3.86 12.60 -12.95
C HIS A 120 5.04 12.03 -12.16
N TYR A 121 4.78 11.53 -10.95
CA TYR A 121 5.83 11.03 -10.04
C TYR A 121 5.72 9.54 -9.75
N SER A 122 4.51 8.98 -9.73
CA SER A 122 4.25 7.70 -9.08
C SER A 122 3.46 6.71 -9.93
N VAL A 123 3.65 5.41 -9.65
CA VAL A 123 2.89 4.30 -10.23
C VAL A 123 2.21 3.51 -9.10
N PRO A 124 0.92 3.12 -9.23
CA PRO A 124 0.27 2.25 -8.25
C PRO A 124 1.09 0.98 -7.99
N TRP A 125 1.43 0.73 -6.72
CA TRP A 125 1.99 -0.54 -6.29
C TRP A 125 0.86 -1.46 -5.87
N GLN A 126 0.25 -1.16 -4.71
CA GLN A 126 -0.85 -1.92 -4.14
C GLN A 126 -1.76 -0.99 -3.34
N TRP A 127 -3.02 -1.41 -3.21
CA TRP A 127 -4.01 -0.72 -2.40
C TRP A 127 -4.84 -1.72 -1.61
N GLY A 128 -5.43 -1.21 -0.54
CA GLY A 128 -6.25 -2.01 0.34
C GLY A 128 -6.99 -1.13 1.33
N VAL A 129 -7.45 -1.77 2.40
CA VAL A 129 -8.19 -1.12 3.48
C VAL A 129 -7.71 -1.67 4.81
N SER A 130 -7.87 -0.87 5.87
CA SER A 130 -7.87 -1.41 7.22
C SER A 130 -9.29 -1.81 7.61
N GLY A 131 -9.44 -3.01 8.13
CA GLY A 131 -10.74 -3.56 8.48
C GLY A 131 -10.66 -4.49 9.67
N ILE A 132 -11.72 -5.25 9.87
CA ILE A 132 -11.85 -6.15 11.02
C ILE A 132 -11.60 -7.58 10.57
N GLY A 133 -10.71 -8.28 11.25
CA GLY A 133 -10.58 -9.74 11.18
C GLY A 133 -11.03 -10.38 12.49
N VAL A 134 -11.87 -11.40 12.47
CA VAL A 134 -12.21 -12.16 13.68
C VAL A 134 -12.21 -13.66 13.43
N ASN A 135 -11.88 -14.43 14.46
CA ASN A 135 -12.11 -15.87 14.47
C ASN A 135 -13.58 -16.15 14.84
N LYS A 136 -14.36 -16.66 13.88
CA LYS A 136 -15.79 -16.94 14.04
C LYS A 136 -16.11 -17.96 15.14
N LYS A 137 -15.15 -18.79 15.53
CA LYS A 137 -15.31 -19.73 16.66
C LYS A 137 -15.31 -19.03 18.02
N VAL A 138 -14.77 -17.81 18.09
CA VAL A 138 -14.71 -17.00 19.33
C VAL A 138 -15.81 -15.94 19.34
N TYR A 139 -16.07 -15.31 18.20
CA TYR A 139 -17.08 -14.25 18.09
C TYR A 139 -17.95 -14.40 16.83
N GLY A 140 -19.27 -14.48 17.03
CA GLY A 140 -20.26 -14.63 15.97
C GLY A 140 -21.18 -13.42 15.76
N GLY A 141 -20.87 -12.26 16.34
CA GLY A 141 -21.66 -11.05 16.21
C GLY A 141 -21.34 -10.21 14.97
N ASP A 142 -21.73 -8.92 14.97
CA ASP A 142 -21.44 -8.01 13.86
C ASP A 142 -19.96 -7.65 13.81
N ILE A 143 -19.32 -7.91 12.67
CA ILE A 143 -17.89 -7.66 12.43
C ILE A 143 -17.65 -6.43 11.55
N ASN A 144 -18.72 -5.78 11.08
CA ASN A 144 -18.66 -4.61 10.21
C ASN A 144 -18.68 -3.30 11.02
N THR A 145 -17.88 -3.24 12.09
CA THR A 145 -17.85 -2.09 13.01
C THR A 145 -16.49 -1.92 13.68
N SER A 146 -16.07 -0.67 13.83
CA SER A 146 -14.89 -0.31 14.64
C SER A 146 -15.09 -0.57 16.14
N ALA A 147 -16.32 -0.86 16.59
CA ALA A 147 -16.59 -1.29 17.96
C ALA A 147 -15.80 -2.55 18.35
N ILE A 148 -15.39 -3.40 17.40
CA ILE A 148 -14.59 -4.60 17.70
C ILE A 148 -13.30 -4.28 18.44
N PHE A 149 -12.67 -3.13 18.18
CA PHE A 149 -11.49 -2.70 18.93
C PHE A 149 -11.76 -1.50 19.86
N LEU A 150 -12.74 -0.65 19.57
CA LEU A 150 -13.06 0.53 20.41
C LEU A 150 -13.98 0.22 21.59
N ASP A 151 -14.91 -0.72 21.41
CA ASP A 151 -15.91 -1.19 22.37
C ASP A 151 -16.03 -2.71 22.35
N PRO A 152 -14.91 -3.42 22.60
CA PRO A 152 -14.81 -4.82 22.26
C PRO A 152 -15.85 -5.66 23.02
N PRO A 153 -16.49 -6.63 22.33
CA PRO A 153 -17.35 -7.61 22.98
C PRO A 153 -16.53 -8.43 24.00
N LYS A 154 -17.19 -8.93 25.05
CA LYS A 154 -16.53 -9.57 26.20
C LYS A 154 -15.60 -10.72 25.80
N GLU A 155 -15.96 -11.46 24.77
CA GLU A 155 -15.25 -12.61 24.23
C GLU A 155 -13.90 -12.25 23.61
N LEU A 156 -13.74 -10.99 23.16
CA LEU A 156 -12.55 -10.47 22.48
C LEU A 156 -11.65 -9.62 23.39
N ILE A 157 -12.13 -9.17 24.56
CA ILE A 157 -11.31 -8.43 25.52
C ILE A 157 -10.05 -9.22 25.86
N GLY A 158 -8.89 -8.58 25.73
CA GLY A 158 -7.58 -9.19 25.98
C GLY A 158 -7.14 -10.17 24.88
N LYS A 159 -7.79 -10.17 23.70
CA LYS A 159 -7.44 -11.02 22.54
C LYS A 159 -7.39 -10.25 21.22
N ILE A 160 -7.37 -8.92 21.29
CA ILE A 160 -7.40 -8.05 20.11
C ILE A 160 -6.01 -7.52 19.78
N ASN A 161 -5.61 -7.61 18.52
CA ASN A 161 -4.50 -6.81 17.99
C ASN A 161 -5.04 -5.61 17.22
N VAL A 162 -4.42 -4.45 17.42
CA VAL A 162 -4.71 -3.24 16.64
C VAL A 162 -3.46 -2.87 15.88
N GLU A 163 -3.58 -2.58 14.58
CA GLU A 163 -2.42 -2.18 13.78
C GLU A 163 -1.70 -0.96 14.40
N PRO A 164 -0.36 -0.96 14.43
CA PRO A 164 0.41 0.16 14.96
C PRO A 164 0.52 1.33 13.96
N GLU A 165 -0.54 1.61 13.20
CA GLU A 165 -0.62 2.76 12.28
C GLU A 165 -1.50 3.86 12.87
N MET A 166 -0.87 5.00 13.16
CA MET A 166 -1.52 6.13 13.82
C MET A 166 -2.70 6.65 13.02
N ASN A 167 -2.53 6.82 11.70
CA ASN A 167 -3.53 7.49 10.88
C ASN A 167 -4.77 6.60 10.72
N ASP A 168 -4.58 5.31 10.52
CA ASP A 168 -5.67 4.36 10.35
C ASP A 168 -6.52 4.22 11.63
N VAL A 169 -5.86 4.11 12.78
CA VAL A 169 -6.55 3.99 14.09
C VAL A 169 -7.28 5.28 14.47
N LEU A 170 -6.65 6.45 14.27
CA LEU A 170 -7.30 7.74 14.53
C LEU A 170 -8.47 7.97 13.58
N TYR A 171 -8.31 7.67 12.29
CA TYR A 171 -9.38 7.80 11.32
C TYR A 171 -10.59 6.95 11.72
N ALA A 172 -10.39 5.64 11.97
CA ALA A 172 -11.47 4.75 12.37
C ALA A 172 -12.18 5.22 13.65
N THR A 173 -11.43 5.78 14.61
CA THR A 173 -12.00 6.33 15.85
C THR A 173 -12.78 7.62 15.61
N ILE A 174 -12.25 8.53 14.79
CA ILE A 174 -12.92 9.78 14.40
C ILE A 174 -14.25 9.46 13.72
N LYS A 175 -14.26 8.54 12.76
CA LYS A 175 -15.47 8.09 12.06
C LYS A 175 -16.46 7.41 13.01
N TYR A 176 -15.98 6.57 13.92
CA TYR A 176 -16.80 5.93 14.96
C TYR A 176 -17.53 6.96 15.85
N LEU A 177 -16.90 8.10 16.12
CA LEU A 177 -17.48 9.19 16.90
C LEU A 177 -18.25 10.22 16.04
N GLY A 178 -18.47 9.94 14.75
CA GLY A 178 -19.25 10.78 13.83
C GLY A 178 -18.51 12.00 13.28
N GLY A 179 -17.17 12.02 13.38
CA GLY A 179 -16.32 13.07 12.83
C GLY A 179 -15.84 12.81 11.41
N ASN A 180 -15.06 13.75 10.88
CA ASN A 180 -14.38 13.63 9.58
C ASN A 180 -12.86 13.72 9.76
N TRP A 181 -12.13 13.07 8.85
CA TRP A 181 -10.67 13.13 8.82
C TRP A 181 -10.18 14.59 8.69
N CYS A 182 -8.99 14.86 9.20
CA CYS A 182 -8.40 16.21 9.29
C CYS A 182 -9.23 17.25 10.07
N THR A 183 -10.16 16.83 10.92
CA THR A 183 -10.90 17.72 11.82
C THR A 183 -9.97 18.51 12.75
N THR A 184 -10.33 19.78 12.99
CA THR A 184 -9.69 20.68 13.95
C THR A 184 -10.50 20.84 15.25
N ASP A 185 -11.63 20.14 15.37
CA ASP A 185 -12.50 20.19 16.54
C ASP A 185 -11.81 19.54 17.75
N LYS A 186 -11.32 20.38 18.65
CA LYS A 186 -10.62 19.96 19.87
C LYS A 186 -11.52 19.18 20.84
N ALA A 187 -12.83 19.42 20.84
CA ALA A 187 -13.75 18.69 21.70
C ALA A 187 -13.90 17.24 21.20
N LEU A 188 -14.10 17.06 19.90
CA LEU A 188 -14.09 15.74 19.26
C LEU A 188 -12.74 15.05 19.44
N LEU A 189 -11.61 15.73 19.21
CA LEU A 189 -10.29 15.11 19.37
C LEU A 189 -9.97 14.70 20.81
N LYS A 190 -10.52 15.41 21.79
CA LYS A 190 -10.48 14.97 23.19
C LYS A 190 -11.28 13.67 23.37
N GLN A 191 -12.47 13.57 22.79
CA GLN A 191 -13.28 12.34 22.83
C GLN A 191 -12.57 11.16 22.14
N VAL A 192 -11.92 11.40 20.98
CA VAL A 192 -11.11 10.40 20.28
C VAL A 192 -9.99 9.86 21.18
N ARG A 193 -9.22 10.75 21.81
CA ARG A 193 -8.17 10.36 22.76
C ARG A 193 -8.74 9.56 23.92
N ASP A 194 -9.76 10.09 24.58
CA ASP A 194 -10.35 9.47 25.77
C ASP A 194 -10.92 8.08 25.42
N LYS A 195 -11.50 7.93 24.22
CA LYS A 195 -12.00 6.64 23.71
C LYS A 195 -10.87 5.63 23.49
N LEU A 196 -9.78 6.04 22.86
CA LEU A 196 -8.63 5.16 22.62
C LEU A 196 -7.94 4.76 23.94
N LEU A 197 -7.83 5.67 24.91
CA LEU A 197 -7.31 5.36 26.24
C LEU A 197 -8.21 4.39 27.01
N GLU A 198 -9.53 4.46 26.82
CA GLU A 198 -10.48 3.50 27.40
C GLU A 198 -10.40 2.11 26.71
N ALA A 199 -10.16 2.09 25.41
CA ALA A 199 -10.09 0.88 24.60
C ALA A 199 -8.75 0.13 24.78
N LYS A 200 -7.63 0.85 24.86
CA LYS A 200 -6.27 0.30 24.89
C LYS A 200 -6.04 -0.80 25.93
N PRO A 201 -6.51 -0.69 27.20
CA PRO A 201 -6.38 -1.77 28.19
C PRO A 201 -7.14 -3.06 27.83
N LYS A 202 -8.08 -3.00 26.89
CA LYS A 202 -8.87 -4.15 26.41
C LYS A 202 -8.19 -4.84 25.22
N TRP A 203 -7.13 -4.26 24.66
CA TRP A 203 -6.34 -4.85 23.59
C TRP A 203 -5.28 -5.80 24.17
N LEU A 204 -4.92 -6.82 23.41
CA LEU A 204 -3.80 -7.68 23.74
C LEU A 204 -2.47 -7.08 23.26
N ALA A 205 -2.47 -6.55 22.05
CA ALA A 205 -1.24 -6.10 21.39
C ALA A 205 -1.49 -4.97 20.38
N MET A 206 -0.40 -4.31 20.02
CA MET A 206 -0.26 -3.54 18.79
C MET A 206 1.05 -3.94 18.13
N ASP A 207 1.00 -4.98 17.30
CA ASP A 207 2.16 -5.49 16.59
C ASP A 207 1.84 -5.94 15.16
N TYR A 208 2.89 -6.33 14.44
CA TYR A 208 2.82 -6.73 13.03
C TYR A 208 2.60 -8.24 12.80
N SER A 209 2.33 -9.01 13.86
CA SER A 209 2.36 -10.49 13.82
C SER A 209 1.02 -11.15 13.44
N VAL A 210 0.10 -10.42 12.82
CA VAL A 210 -1.27 -10.88 12.53
C VAL A 210 -1.31 -12.12 11.63
N THR A 211 -0.38 -12.26 10.70
CA THR A 211 -0.32 -13.40 9.75
C THR A 211 -0.04 -14.74 10.42
N GLU A 212 0.53 -14.74 11.63
CA GLU A 212 0.80 -15.95 12.42
C GLU A 212 -0.14 -16.08 13.61
N LYS A 213 -0.35 -14.99 14.37
CA LYS A 213 -1.08 -15.01 15.65
C LYS A 213 -2.61 -15.06 15.51
N LEU A 214 -3.18 -14.50 14.44
CA LEU A 214 -4.62 -14.64 14.19
C LEU A 214 -5.03 -16.07 13.81
N PRO A 215 -4.36 -16.76 12.85
CA PRO A 215 -4.75 -18.12 12.51
C PRO A 215 -4.41 -19.16 13.59
N SER A 216 -3.37 -18.94 14.41
CA SER A 216 -3.04 -19.80 15.57
C SER A 216 -4.06 -19.69 16.71
N GLY A 217 -4.82 -18.59 16.77
CA GLY A 217 -5.77 -18.29 17.84
C GLY A 217 -5.19 -17.51 19.02
N ASP A 218 -3.93 -17.04 18.93
CA ASP A 218 -3.35 -16.10 19.90
C ASP A 218 -4.09 -14.76 19.87
N TYR A 219 -4.56 -14.34 18.68
CA TYR A 219 -5.55 -13.29 18.49
C TYR A 219 -6.90 -13.88 18.13
N ALA A 220 -7.97 -13.28 18.65
CA ALA A 220 -9.35 -13.64 18.31
C ALA A 220 -10.07 -12.56 17.50
N GLY A 221 -9.57 -11.32 17.56
CA GLY A 221 -10.03 -10.18 16.76
C GLY A 221 -8.86 -9.28 16.39
N VAL A 222 -8.95 -8.60 15.25
CA VAL A 222 -7.95 -7.63 14.82
C VAL A 222 -8.63 -6.45 14.13
N TYR A 223 -8.09 -5.24 14.32
CA TYR A 223 -8.24 -4.13 13.37
C TYR A 223 -6.90 -4.02 12.63
N TYR A 224 -6.90 -4.38 11.34
CA TYR A 224 -5.66 -4.57 10.58
C TYR A 224 -5.89 -4.52 9.06
N TRP A 225 -4.81 -4.36 8.29
CA TRP A 225 -4.84 -4.38 6.83
C TRP A 225 -5.39 -5.69 6.23
N ASN A 226 -6.25 -5.53 5.23
CA ASN A 226 -7.02 -6.59 4.57
C ASN A 226 -6.16 -7.72 3.98
N GLY A 227 -4.99 -7.42 3.39
CA GLY A 227 -4.12 -8.43 2.81
C GLY A 227 -3.45 -9.35 3.83
N ALA A 228 -3.09 -8.82 5.01
CA ALA A 228 -2.63 -9.66 6.11
C ALA A 228 -3.76 -10.54 6.67
N ILE A 229 -4.99 -10.02 6.76
CA ILE A 229 -6.16 -10.83 7.17
C ILE A 229 -6.47 -11.92 6.14
N LEU A 230 -6.32 -11.64 4.84
CA LEU A 230 -6.42 -12.64 3.79
C LEU A 230 -5.37 -13.73 3.97
N ARG A 231 -4.09 -13.38 4.19
CA ARG A 231 -3.02 -14.35 4.50
C ARG A 231 -3.38 -15.22 5.71
N SER A 232 -3.95 -14.63 6.76
CA SER A 232 -4.42 -15.36 7.93
C SER A 232 -5.58 -16.31 7.59
N ARG A 233 -6.60 -15.86 6.84
CA ARG A 233 -7.75 -16.69 6.44
C ARG A 233 -7.35 -17.88 5.58
N LEU A 234 -6.32 -17.74 4.75
CA LEU A 234 -5.77 -18.85 3.97
C LEU A 234 -5.14 -19.95 4.83
N LYS A 235 -4.68 -19.61 6.05
CA LYS A 235 -4.18 -20.58 7.05
C LYS A 235 -5.28 -21.11 7.95
N ASN A 236 -6.32 -20.30 8.22
CA ASN A 236 -7.45 -20.68 9.05
C ASN A 236 -8.79 -20.16 8.47
N PRO A 237 -9.64 -21.02 7.89
CA PRO A 237 -10.89 -20.61 7.23
C PRO A 237 -12.00 -20.14 8.20
N ASP A 238 -11.79 -20.25 9.51
CA ASP A 238 -12.69 -19.68 10.52
C ASP A 238 -12.53 -18.17 10.65
N ILE A 239 -11.49 -17.58 10.06
CA ILE A 239 -11.31 -16.13 10.04
C ILE A 239 -12.32 -15.51 9.07
N ALA A 240 -13.00 -14.47 9.53
CA ALA A 240 -13.89 -13.64 8.73
C ALA A 240 -13.37 -12.19 8.71
N PHE A 241 -13.66 -11.51 7.60
CA PHE A 241 -13.31 -10.11 7.39
C PHE A 241 -14.57 -9.24 7.34
N GLY A 242 -14.51 -8.08 7.98
CA GLY A 242 -15.59 -7.10 8.04
C GLY A 242 -15.11 -5.68 7.74
N TYR A 243 -16.00 -4.89 7.14
CA TYR A 243 -15.75 -3.49 6.80
C TYR A 243 -16.48 -2.59 7.81
N PRO A 244 -15.78 -1.78 8.61
CA PRO A 244 -16.43 -0.84 9.54
C PRO A 244 -17.43 0.09 8.84
N LYS A 245 -18.72 -0.05 9.16
CA LYS A 245 -19.78 0.77 8.56
C LYS A 245 -19.72 2.26 8.94
N GLU A 246 -19.05 2.57 10.03
CA GLU A 246 -18.82 3.96 10.47
C GLU A 246 -17.82 4.68 9.56
N GLY A 247 -16.88 3.92 8.99
CA GLY A 247 -15.86 4.38 8.07
C GLY A 247 -14.56 3.58 8.23
N TYR A 248 -13.88 3.32 7.11
CA TYR A 248 -12.56 2.68 7.11
C TYR A 248 -11.58 3.38 6.14
N PRO A 249 -10.28 3.41 6.46
CA PRO A 249 -9.29 4.04 5.60
C PRO A 249 -9.00 3.14 4.40
N ILE A 250 -8.93 3.77 3.22
CA ILE A 250 -8.36 3.18 2.02
C ILE A 250 -6.93 3.71 1.89
N PHE A 251 -5.98 2.81 1.69
CA PHE A 251 -4.60 3.16 1.40
C PHE A 251 -4.24 2.77 -0.03
N MET A 252 -3.30 3.51 -0.63
CA MET A 252 -2.63 3.14 -1.87
C MET A 252 -1.16 3.49 -1.67
N ASP A 253 -0.29 2.50 -1.84
CA ASP A 253 1.14 2.73 -1.92
C ASP A 253 1.54 2.85 -3.38
N SER A 254 2.51 3.71 -3.67
CA SER A 254 2.92 3.97 -5.05
C SER A 254 4.42 4.02 -5.17
N VAL A 255 4.97 3.36 -6.18
CA VAL A 255 6.38 3.41 -6.52
C VAL A 255 6.72 4.80 -7.02
N ALA A 256 7.76 5.41 -6.45
CA ALA A 256 8.30 6.68 -6.88
C ALA A 256 9.84 6.61 -6.97
N VAL A 257 10.42 7.36 -7.91
CA VAL A 257 11.86 7.48 -8.06
C VAL A 257 12.37 8.65 -7.24
N LEU A 258 13.43 8.42 -6.46
CA LEU A 258 14.05 9.45 -5.63
C LEU A 258 14.80 10.47 -6.48
N LYS A 259 14.79 11.74 -6.05
CA LYS A 259 15.39 12.85 -6.80
C LYS A 259 16.89 12.69 -7.04
N ASP A 260 17.59 12.08 -6.08
CA ASP A 260 19.05 11.89 -6.06
C ASP A 260 19.48 10.44 -6.37
N ALA A 261 18.54 9.62 -6.88
CA ALA A 261 18.76 8.24 -7.33
C ALA A 261 20.02 8.13 -8.21
N LYS A 262 20.82 7.09 -7.99
CA LYS A 262 22.05 6.84 -8.75
C LYS A 262 21.80 6.03 -10.01
N ASN A 263 20.70 5.29 -10.04
CA ASN A 263 20.28 4.46 -11.17
C ASN A 263 18.88 4.84 -11.68
N PRO A 264 18.61 6.11 -12.05
CA PRO A 264 17.26 6.59 -12.36
C PRO A 264 16.64 5.88 -13.57
N GLU A 265 17.44 5.47 -14.56
CA GLU A 265 16.93 4.76 -15.73
C GLU A 265 16.50 3.32 -15.40
N ASN A 266 17.22 2.63 -14.50
CA ASN A 266 16.79 1.33 -13.99
C ASN A 266 15.53 1.45 -13.12
N ALA A 267 15.42 2.53 -12.35
CA ALA A 267 14.23 2.81 -11.54
C ALA A 267 12.98 3.05 -12.41
N LYS A 268 13.11 3.86 -13.48
CA LYS A 268 12.04 4.06 -14.48
C LYS A 268 11.70 2.78 -15.24
N ALA A 269 12.71 1.96 -15.58
CA ALA A 269 12.48 0.66 -16.19
C ALA A 269 11.66 -0.24 -15.27
N PHE A 270 11.95 -0.26 -13.97
CA PHE A 270 11.18 -0.99 -12.97
C PHE A 270 9.74 -0.46 -12.85
N MET A 271 9.54 0.87 -12.81
CA MET A 271 8.19 1.47 -12.84
C MET A 271 7.36 1.01 -14.05
N ASN A 272 7.94 1.04 -15.25
CA ASN A 272 7.24 0.56 -16.44
C ASN A 272 6.99 -0.96 -16.38
N PHE A 273 7.96 -1.72 -15.87
CA PHE A 273 7.87 -3.18 -15.75
C PHE A 273 6.71 -3.61 -14.84
N ILE A 274 6.52 -2.97 -13.69
CA ILE A 274 5.44 -3.34 -12.76
C ILE A 274 4.03 -2.95 -13.25
N MET A 275 3.92 -2.09 -14.26
CA MET A 275 2.64 -1.76 -14.91
C MET A 275 2.20 -2.80 -15.95
N GLU A 276 3.01 -3.83 -16.23
CA GLU A 276 2.54 -4.98 -17.00
C GLU A 276 1.58 -5.82 -16.14
N PRO A 277 0.39 -6.21 -16.62
CA PRO A 277 -0.62 -6.91 -15.81
C PRO A 277 -0.12 -8.17 -15.10
N GLU A 278 0.70 -8.99 -15.78
CA GLU A 278 1.28 -10.19 -15.17
C GLU A 278 2.22 -9.84 -14.01
N ASN A 279 3.05 -8.80 -14.16
CA ASN A 279 3.99 -8.37 -13.13
C ASN A 279 3.28 -7.73 -11.93
N ALA A 280 2.27 -6.90 -12.19
CA ALA A 280 1.39 -6.36 -11.15
C ALA A 280 0.70 -7.48 -10.35
N ALA A 281 0.28 -8.56 -11.05
CA ALA A 281 -0.32 -9.72 -10.40
C ALA A 281 0.67 -10.49 -9.51
N MET A 282 1.96 -10.55 -9.86
CA MET A 282 2.98 -11.16 -8.98
C MET A 282 3.12 -10.39 -7.66
N ILE A 283 3.02 -9.06 -7.70
CA ILE A 283 3.03 -8.18 -6.52
C ILE A 283 1.79 -8.47 -5.64
N SER A 284 0.60 -8.42 -6.24
CA SER A 284 -0.67 -8.75 -5.58
C SER A 284 -0.70 -10.15 -4.99
N THR A 285 -0.21 -11.13 -5.74
CA THR A 285 -0.20 -12.53 -5.32
C THR A 285 0.72 -12.74 -4.13
N PHE A 286 1.88 -12.10 -4.09
CA PHE A 286 2.79 -12.24 -2.96
C PHE A 286 2.20 -11.62 -1.67
N ALA A 287 1.83 -10.34 -1.73
CA ALA A 287 1.43 -9.62 -0.52
C ALA A 287 -0.06 -9.74 -0.17
N LYS A 288 -0.88 -10.30 -1.07
CA LYS A 288 -2.33 -10.49 -0.94
C LYS A 288 -3.13 -9.19 -0.86
N TYR A 289 -2.68 -8.15 -1.56
CA TYR A 289 -3.43 -6.89 -1.74
C TYR A 289 -3.81 -6.68 -3.20
N SER A 290 -4.81 -5.84 -3.43
CA SER A 290 -5.18 -5.39 -4.77
C SER A 290 -4.10 -4.47 -5.35
N ASN A 291 -4.04 -4.35 -6.68
CA ASN A 291 -3.16 -3.39 -7.36
C ASN A 291 -3.98 -2.44 -8.24
N GLY A 292 -3.30 -1.46 -8.86
CA GLY A 292 -3.94 -0.45 -9.71
C GLY A 292 -3.89 -0.72 -11.21
N ILE A 293 -3.56 -1.94 -11.64
CA ILE A 293 -3.29 -2.31 -13.03
C ILE A 293 -4.42 -3.19 -13.57
N LYS A 294 -5.14 -2.66 -14.55
CA LYS A 294 -6.26 -3.32 -15.23
C LYS A 294 -5.80 -4.59 -15.93
N GLY A 295 -6.53 -5.69 -15.71
CA GLY A 295 -6.28 -6.98 -16.35
C GLY A 295 -5.29 -7.85 -15.58
N SER A 296 -4.70 -7.34 -14.49
CA SER A 296 -3.84 -8.14 -13.61
C SER A 296 -4.62 -9.26 -12.92
N GLU A 297 -5.92 -9.07 -12.73
CA GLU A 297 -6.82 -10.03 -12.07
C GLU A 297 -6.94 -11.35 -12.84
N ALA A 298 -6.68 -11.34 -14.15
CA ALA A 298 -6.64 -12.56 -14.97
C ALA A 298 -5.52 -13.52 -14.54
N PHE A 299 -4.48 -13.01 -13.89
CA PHE A 299 -3.32 -13.76 -13.42
C PHE A 299 -3.38 -14.06 -11.92
N PHE A 300 -4.46 -13.65 -11.22
CA PHE A 300 -4.60 -13.93 -9.80
C PHE A 300 -4.85 -15.43 -9.54
N PRO A 301 -4.27 -16.00 -8.47
CA PRO A 301 -4.61 -17.34 -8.04
C PRO A 301 -6.07 -17.42 -7.57
N GLU A 302 -6.65 -18.62 -7.65
CA GLU A 302 -8.07 -18.84 -7.36
C GLU A 302 -8.45 -18.42 -5.93
N ASN A 303 -7.52 -18.56 -4.97
CA ASN A 303 -7.76 -18.20 -3.57
C ASN A 303 -7.86 -16.69 -3.29
N MET A 304 -7.56 -15.83 -4.27
CA MET A 304 -7.79 -14.39 -4.21
C MET A 304 -9.07 -13.96 -4.92
N LYS A 305 -9.57 -14.75 -5.89
CA LYS A 305 -10.78 -14.41 -6.63
C LYS A 305 -11.99 -14.47 -5.71
N GLY A 306 -12.77 -13.39 -5.68
CA GLY A 306 -13.92 -13.28 -4.79
C GLY A 306 -13.59 -13.26 -3.30
N ALA A 307 -12.31 -13.13 -2.91
CA ALA A 307 -11.92 -13.02 -1.50
C ALA A 307 -12.60 -11.79 -0.86
N PRO A 308 -13.30 -11.93 0.28
CA PRO A 308 -13.99 -10.81 0.93
C PRO A 308 -13.06 -9.65 1.29
N GLU A 309 -11.79 -9.94 1.57
CA GLU A 309 -10.76 -8.96 1.87
C GLU A 309 -10.40 -8.05 0.68
N LEU A 310 -10.63 -8.51 -0.55
CA LEU A 310 -10.28 -7.79 -1.78
C LEU A 310 -11.51 -7.22 -2.50
N ASN A 311 -12.71 -7.62 -2.10
CA ASN A 311 -13.95 -7.29 -2.77
C ASN A 311 -14.88 -6.59 -1.78
N VAL A 312 -14.88 -5.25 -1.85
CA VAL A 312 -15.74 -4.40 -1.01
C VAL A 312 -17.21 -4.62 -1.42
N PRO A 313 -18.09 -5.03 -0.50
CA PRO A 313 -19.51 -5.14 -0.80
C PRO A 313 -20.14 -3.76 -1.07
N PRO A 314 -21.12 -3.64 -1.99
CA PRO A 314 -21.74 -2.36 -2.37
C PRO A 314 -22.27 -1.53 -1.20
N GLN A 315 -22.77 -2.17 -0.14
CA GLN A 315 -23.28 -1.47 1.04
C GLN A 315 -22.20 -0.78 1.89
N PHE A 316 -20.92 -1.15 1.71
CA PHE A 316 -19.79 -0.59 2.45
C PHE A 316 -18.93 0.34 1.60
N GLU A 317 -19.07 0.34 0.27
CA GLU A 317 -18.26 1.16 -0.65
C GLU A 317 -18.20 2.64 -0.27
N LYS A 318 -19.31 3.22 0.20
CA LYS A 318 -19.38 4.64 0.57
C LYS A 318 -18.74 4.98 1.92
N ALA A 319 -18.39 3.98 2.73
CA ALA A 319 -17.75 4.16 4.02
C ALA A 319 -16.20 4.19 3.91
N GLY A 320 -15.65 3.75 2.78
CA GLY A 320 -14.22 3.80 2.52
C GLY A 320 -13.78 5.19 2.05
N GLU A 321 -12.74 5.75 2.67
CA GLU A 321 -12.16 7.04 2.27
C GLU A 321 -10.64 6.95 2.20
N PHE A 322 -10.04 7.58 1.19
CA PHE A 322 -8.61 7.84 1.23
C PHE A 322 -8.31 8.91 2.26
N LEU A 323 -7.23 8.72 3.02
CA LEU A 323 -6.76 9.73 3.94
C LEU A 323 -6.04 10.84 3.16
N GLU A 324 -6.53 12.07 3.26
CA GLU A 324 -5.79 13.22 2.76
C GLU A 324 -4.66 13.61 3.70
N THR A 325 -3.65 14.30 3.17
CA THR A 325 -2.59 14.89 3.99
C THR A 325 -3.17 16.06 4.80
N CYS A 326 -3.28 15.88 6.12
CA CYS A 326 -3.78 16.95 6.99
C CYS A 326 -2.81 18.13 7.10
N ALA A 327 -3.35 19.28 7.49
CA ALA A 327 -2.54 20.44 7.84
C ALA A 327 -1.57 20.12 9.00
N PRO A 328 -0.35 20.69 9.04
CA PRO A 328 0.66 20.36 10.04
C PRO A 328 0.18 20.47 11.49
N GLU A 329 -0.69 21.44 11.80
CA GLU A 329 -1.21 21.65 13.15
C GLU A 329 -2.12 20.48 13.58
N VAL A 330 -2.89 19.93 12.64
CA VAL A 330 -3.75 18.77 12.86
C VAL A 330 -2.90 17.51 13.04
N SER A 331 -1.92 17.30 12.16
CA SER A 331 -0.99 16.16 12.27
C SER A 331 -0.24 16.16 13.61
N GLN A 332 0.13 17.32 14.14
CA GLN A 332 0.72 17.45 15.48
C GLN A 332 -0.26 17.08 16.61
N LEU A 333 -1.55 17.43 16.48
CA LEU A 333 -2.56 17.01 17.45
C LEU A 333 -2.72 15.49 17.45
N TYR A 334 -2.76 14.89 16.25
CA TYR A 334 -2.89 13.44 16.07
C TYR A 334 -1.67 12.71 16.66
N ALA A 335 -0.46 13.19 16.38
CA ALA A 335 0.77 12.65 16.96
C ALA A 335 0.79 12.72 18.49
N ARG A 336 0.24 13.78 19.11
CA ARG A 336 0.13 13.87 20.57
C ARG A 336 -0.84 12.83 21.13
N ILE A 337 -2.00 12.66 20.50
CA ILE A 337 -2.98 11.63 20.90
C ILE A 337 -2.33 10.24 20.80
N TRP A 338 -1.65 9.97 19.69
CA TRP A 338 -0.94 8.71 19.49
C TRP A 338 0.17 8.47 20.51
N THR A 339 0.93 9.51 20.84
CA THR A 339 1.96 9.44 21.88
C THR A 339 1.34 9.09 23.23
N ASP A 340 0.17 9.63 23.57
CA ASP A 340 -0.52 9.30 24.82
C ASP A 340 -1.00 7.84 24.86
N ILE A 341 -1.37 7.25 23.72
CA ILE A 341 -1.81 5.84 23.61
C ILE A 341 -0.65 4.85 23.73
N ASN A 342 0.58 5.28 23.38
CA ASN A 342 1.80 4.46 23.41
C ASN A 342 2.61 4.61 24.70
N LYS A 343 2.16 5.44 25.64
CA LYS A 343 2.65 5.46 27.02
C LYS A 343 2.04 4.31 27.81
#